data_AF-D5SXS0-F1
#
_entry.id   AF-D5SXS0-F1
#
_cell.length_a   1.000
_cell.length_b   1.000
_cell.length_c   1.000
_cell.angle_alpha   90.00
_cell.angle_beta   90.00
_cell.angle_gamma   90.00
#
_symmetry.space_group_name_H-M   'P 1'
#
loop_
_entity.id
_entity.type
_entity.pdbx_description
1 polymer ?
#
loop_
_entity_poly.entity_id
_entity_poly.type
_entity_poly.pdbx_seq_one_letter_code
_entity_poly.pdbx_strand_id
1 'polypeptide(L)'
;MPSPNGFDSRLDTLVTEIRTVMSHETASSSDAARSEFISWLHSHASEVAQIRYDRTPTGFCRTIVAGEADLQRFLAESGKESH
;
A
#
# COMPACT_ATOMS: atom_id res chain seq x y z
N MET A 1 21.21 3.81 6.33
CA MET A 1 20.82 3.89 4.91
C MET A 1 19.33 3.64 4.85
N PRO A 2 18.50 4.61 4.43
CA PRO A 2 17.08 4.34 4.19
C PRO A 2 16.97 3.31 3.06
N SER A 3 16.14 2.29 3.26
CA SER A 3 15.88 1.25 2.27
C SER A 3 15.42 1.91 0.96
N PRO A 4 15.95 1.49 -0.20
CA PRO A 4 15.54 2.05 -1.48
C PRO A 4 14.02 1.89 -1.62
N ASN A 5 13.33 2.96 -2.00
CA ASN A 5 11.87 3.03 -2.15
C ASN A 5 11.33 1.77 -2.87
N GLY A 6 10.83 0.79 -2.11
CA GLY A 6 10.53 -0.54 -2.66
C GLY A 6 10.29 -1.58 -1.58
N PHE A 7 9.54 -2.63 -1.94
CA PHE A 7 9.18 -3.71 -1.04
C PHE A 7 10.41 -4.52 -0.63
N ASP A 8 10.57 -4.77 0.67
CA ASP A 8 11.64 -5.60 1.22
C ASP A 8 11.04 -6.71 2.10
N SER A 9 10.99 -7.93 1.56
CA SER A 9 10.44 -9.10 2.25
C SER A 9 11.07 -9.38 3.62
N ARG A 10 12.35 -9.03 3.82
CA ARG A 10 13.06 -9.24 5.09
C ARG A 10 12.54 -8.28 6.15
N LEU A 11 12.29 -7.03 5.77
CA LEU A 11 11.70 -6.02 6.67
C LEU A 11 10.21 -6.28 6.87
N ASP A 12 9.50 -6.72 5.84
CA ASP A 12 8.07 -7.01 5.89
C ASP A 12 7.71 -8.09 6.92
N THR A 13 8.57 -9.09 7.08
CA THR A 13 8.44 -10.13 8.12
C THR A 13 8.50 -9.58 9.55
N LEU A 14 9.09 -8.39 9.73
CA LEU A 14 9.26 -7.73 11.03
C LEU A 14 8.27 -6.58 11.24
N VAL A 15 7.28 -6.44 10.34
CA VAL A 15 6.28 -5.37 10.42
C VAL A 15 5.31 -5.64 11.55
N THR A 16 5.18 -4.67 12.44
CA THR A 16 4.24 -4.68 13.57
C THR A 16 3.16 -3.62 13.43
N GLU A 17 3.41 -2.60 12.60
CA GLU A 17 2.48 -1.50 12.32
C GLU A 17 2.36 -1.28 10.82
N ILE A 18 1.15 -1.01 10.35
CA ILE A 18 0.86 -0.75 8.93
C ILE A 18 0.13 0.58 8.82
N ARG A 19 0.55 1.43 7.88
CA ARG A 19 -0.04 2.73 7.58
C ARG A 19 -0.20 2.92 6.08
N THR A 20 -1.25 3.64 5.71
CA THR A 20 -1.51 4.04 4.33
C THR A 20 -1.70 5.55 4.30
N VAL A 21 -0.96 6.20 3.42
CA VAL A 21 -1.09 7.62 3.13
C VAL A 21 -1.69 7.75 1.74
N MET A 22 -2.87 8.34 1.65
CA MET A 22 -3.52 8.64 0.37
C MET A 22 -2.96 9.96 -0.17
N SER A 23 -2.47 9.93 -1.41
CA SER A 23 -2.23 11.16 -2.16
C SER A 23 -3.55 11.88 -2.44
N HIS A 24 -3.51 13.20 -2.63
CA HIS A 24 -4.71 14.01 -2.91
C HIS A 24 -5.50 13.48 -4.12
N GLU A 25 -4.81 12.87 -5.09
CA GLU A 25 -5.38 12.26 -6.30
C GLU A 25 -6.23 11.01 -6.01
N THR A 26 -5.95 10.27 -4.93
CA THR A 26 -6.67 9.06 -4.55
C THR A 26 -7.70 9.29 -3.43
N ALA A 27 -7.75 10.51 -2.88
CA ALA A 27 -8.62 10.86 -1.74
C ALA A 27 -10.12 10.97 -2.11
N SER A 28 -10.47 11.09 -3.39
CA SER A 28 -11.86 11.33 -3.86
C SER A 28 -12.75 10.08 -3.93
N SER A 29 -12.28 8.90 -3.51
CA SER A 29 -13.09 7.68 -3.49
C SER A 29 -14.12 7.68 -2.36
N SER A 30 -15.26 6.99 -2.55
CA SER A 30 -16.23 6.73 -1.47
C SER A 30 -15.59 5.89 -0.34
N ASP A 31 -16.11 5.97 0.88
CA ASP A 31 -15.51 5.28 2.04
C ASP A 31 -15.46 3.75 1.89
N ALA A 32 -16.42 3.15 1.19
CA ALA A 32 -16.44 1.72 0.89
C ALA A 32 -15.32 1.33 -0.08
N ALA A 33 -15.21 2.04 -1.22
CA ALA A 33 -14.15 1.82 -2.20
C ALA A 33 -12.76 2.12 -1.62
N ARG A 34 -12.66 3.07 -0.70
CA ARG A 34 -11.42 3.40 0.00
C ARG A 34 -10.94 2.24 0.88
N SER A 35 -11.85 1.60 1.61
CA SER A 35 -11.50 0.49 2.49
C SER A 35 -11.05 -0.74 1.71
N GLU A 36 -11.74 -1.05 0.61
CA GLU A 36 -11.34 -2.12 -0.33
C GLU A 36 -9.98 -1.83 -0.96
N PHE A 37 -9.76 -0.60 -1.41
CA PHE A 37 -8.48 -0.18 -1.97
C PHE A 37 -7.32 -0.28 -0.95
N ILE A 38 -7.53 0.15 0.29
CA ILE A 38 -6.53 0.01 1.37
C ILE A 38 -6.20 -1.46 1.62
N SER A 39 -7.23 -2.32 1.70
CA SER A 39 -7.03 -3.75 1.87
C SER A 39 -6.20 -4.34 0.72
N TRP A 40 -6.56 -3.98 -0.53
CA TRP A 40 -5.86 -4.39 -1.73
C TRP A 40 -4.40 -3.94 -1.77
N LEU A 41 -4.11 -2.71 -1.36
CA LEU A 41 -2.73 -2.19 -1.26
C LEU A 41 -1.88 -3.03 -0.28
N HIS A 42 -2.47 -3.50 0.81
CA HIS A 42 -1.77 -4.31 1.80
C HIS A 42 -1.57 -5.75 1.39
N SER A 43 -2.50 -6.33 0.61
CA SER A 43 -2.32 -7.67 0.02
C SER A 43 -1.32 -7.66 -1.13
N HIS A 44 -1.24 -6.56 -1.88
CA HIS A 44 -0.33 -6.38 -3.02
C HIS A 44 0.85 -5.45 -2.68
N ALA A 45 1.34 -5.49 -1.44
CA ALA A 45 2.40 -4.61 -0.95
C ALA A 45 3.72 -4.73 -1.75
N SER A 46 3.96 -5.85 -2.42
CA SER A 46 5.10 -6.04 -3.34
C SER A 46 4.99 -5.28 -4.66
N GLU A 47 3.78 -4.86 -5.01
CA GLU A 47 3.47 -4.23 -6.29
C GLU A 47 3.26 -2.72 -6.15
N VAL A 48 3.02 -2.21 -4.95
CA VAL A 48 2.74 -0.78 -4.75
C VAL A 48 3.90 0.10 -5.23
N ALA A 49 3.54 1.24 -5.81
CA ALA A 49 4.51 2.16 -6.41
C ALA A 49 5.48 2.75 -5.37
N GLN A 50 5.00 3.00 -4.14
CA GLN A 50 5.81 3.59 -3.09
C GLN A 50 5.51 2.98 -1.72
N ILE A 51 6.55 2.41 -1.12
CA ILE A 51 6.52 1.79 0.19
C ILE A 51 7.78 2.16 0.96
N ARG A 52 7.61 2.40 2.26
CA ARG A 52 8.69 2.72 3.20
C ARG A 52 8.56 1.87 4.46
N TYR A 53 9.72 1.51 5.01
CA TYR A 53 9.83 0.84 6.29
C TYR A 53 10.55 1.75 7.27
N ASP A 54 9.87 2.09 8.36
CA ASP A 54 10.43 2.89 9.46
C ASP A 54 10.64 1.97 10.66
N ARG A 55 11.84 1.99 11.26
CA ARG A 55 12.13 1.17 12.44
C ARG A 55 11.36 1.70 13.65
N THR A 56 10.68 0.81 14.37
CA THR A 56 10.00 1.09 15.63
C THR A 56 10.68 0.34 16.79
N PRO A 57 10.38 0.67 18.07
CA PRO A 57 10.91 -0.07 19.20
C PRO A 57 10.54 -1.57 19.20
N THR A 58 9.42 -1.93 18.57
CA THR A 58 8.89 -3.31 18.56
C THR A 58 9.08 -4.03 17.22
N GLY A 59 9.59 -3.36 16.18
CA GLY A 59 9.73 -3.94 14.85
C GLY A 59 9.87 -2.87 13.77
N PHE A 60 9.05 -2.95 12.74
CA PHE A 60 8.96 -1.97 11.66
C PHE A 60 7.52 -1.50 11.44
N CYS A 61 7.40 -0.23 11.06
CA CYS A 61 6.18 0.35 10.54
C CYS A 61 6.28 0.40 9.02
N ARG A 62 5.36 -0.28 8.33
CA ARG A 62 5.22 -0.23 6.88
C ARG A 62 4.28 0.90 6.51
N THR A 63 4.78 1.87 5.76
CA THR A 63 3.98 2.96 5.20
C THR A 63 3.87 2.79 3.70
N ILE A 64 2.65 2.62 3.19
CA ILE A 64 2.34 2.66 1.75
C ILE A 64 1.86 4.06 1.40
N VAL A 65 2.42 4.65 0.34
CA VAL A 65 1.93 5.91 -0.21
C VAL A 65 1.15 5.58 -1.47
N ALA A 66 -0.18 5.65 -1.37
CA ALA A 66 -1.09 5.28 -2.45
C ALA A 66 -1.14 6.38 -3.51
N GLY A 67 -0.66 6.06 -4.71
CA GLY A 67 -0.69 6.94 -5.88
C GLY A 67 -1.73 6.53 -6.91
N GLU A 68 -1.84 7.34 -7.97
CA GLU A 68 -2.73 7.05 -9.10
C GLU A 68 -2.40 5.70 -9.77
N ALA A 69 -1.12 5.36 -9.90
CA ALA A 69 -0.68 4.10 -10.49
C ALA A 69 -1.21 2.87 -9.74
N ASP A 70 -1.33 2.96 -8.41
CA ASP A 70 -1.88 1.88 -7.59
C ASP A 70 -3.40 1.79 -7.75
N LEU A 71 -4.07 2.94 -7.82
CA LEU A 71 -5.51 3.01 -8.04
C LEU A 71 -5.90 2.43 -9.41
N GLN A 72 -5.14 2.74 -10.46
CA GLN A 72 -5.38 2.18 -11.79
C GLN A 72 -5.25 0.66 -11.81
N ARG A 73 -4.28 0.09 -11.07
CA ARG A 73 -4.13 -1.37 -10.95
C ARG A 73 -5.28 -2.00 -10.18
N PHE A 74 -5.68 -1.41 -9.06
CA PHE A 74 -6.86 -1.84 -8.31
C PHE A 74 -8.10 -1.88 -9.20
N LEU A 75 -8.41 -0.79 -9.91
CA LEU A 75 -9.56 -0.73 -10.81
C LEU A 75 -9.48 -1.75 -11.96
N ALA A 76 -8.27 -1.97 -12.49
CA ALA A 76 -8.05 -2.96 -13.55
C ALA A 76 -8.22 -4.41 -13.06
N GLU A 77 -7.98 -4.69 -11.78
CA GLU A 77 -8.17 -6.01 -11.17
C GLU A 77 -9.63 -6.23 -10.76
N SER A 78 -10.25 -5.26 -10.08
CA SER A 78 -11.68 -5.32 -9.74
C SER A 78 -12.58 -5.42 -10.97
N GLY A 79 -12.16 -4.86 -12.12
CA GLY A 79 -12.87 -5.01 -13.39
C GLY A 79 -12.71 -6.39 -14.05
N LYS A 80 -11.68 -7.18 -13.68
CA LYS A 80 -11.43 -8.52 -14.25
C LYS A 80 -12.22 -9.63 -13.56
N GLU A 81 -12.65 -9.44 -12.31
CA GLU A 81 -13.45 -10.43 -11.58
C GLU A 81 -14.92 -10.54 -12.05
N SER A 82 -15.31 -9.79 -13.10
CA SER A 82 -16.66 -9.80 -13.69
C SER A 82 -16.79 -10.60 -15.00
N HIS A 83 -15.89 -11.55 -15.30
CA HIS A 83 -16.01 -12.42 -16.49
C HIS A 83 -16.00 -13.91 -16.17
#